data_AF-A0A7S0IN88-F1
#
_entry.id   AF-A0A7S0IN88-F1
#
_cell.length_a   1.000
_cell.length_b   1.000
_cell.length_c   1.000
_cell.angle_alpha   90.00
_cell.angle_beta   90.00
_cell.angle_gamma   90.00
#
_symmetry.space_group_name_H-M   'P 1'
#
loop_
_entity.id
_entity.type
_entity.pdbx_description
1 polymer ?
#
loop_
_entity_poly.entity_id
_entity_poly.type
_entity_poly.pdbx_seq_one_letter_code
_entity_poly.pdbx_strand_id
1 'polypeptide(L)'
;GEEWLSLLSAIGMKSEVDAEAFVECAHKVEALGAQLGSSADVVSRAALLADHLTSHLSQLMGNDSATARAFAASIRDVRFVPAAAPSAALPPATGEPTLCSFSECALADDAHIVWTSTALLKREWTPPAQHLAALGVLSPPPAERVLAHVRNLAAYSLDEWPWVEHTPPAVYGAVWQFLDARAAHVPPHVHAALARLPLVPCGGMAVPP
;
A
#
# COMPACT_ATOMS: atom_id res chain seq x y z
N GLY A 1 -17.82 -30.75 -2.69
CA GLY A 1 -16.91 -29.68 -3.12
C GLY A 1 -16.06 -30.14 -4.28
N GLU A 2 -15.24 -31.18 -4.07
CA GLU A 2 -14.25 -31.68 -5.04
C GLU A 2 -14.85 -32.35 -6.29
N GLU A 3 -16.01 -32.99 -6.18
CA GLU A 3 -16.65 -33.73 -7.28
C GLU A 3 -17.10 -32.81 -8.45
N TRP A 4 -17.42 -31.55 -8.16
CA TRP A 4 -17.71 -30.56 -9.20
C TRP A 4 -16.44 -30.03 -9.86
N LEU A 5 -15.35 -29.87 -9.10
CA LEU A 5 -14.06 -29.44 -9.66
C LEU A 5 -13.46 -30.52 -10.56
N SER A 6 -13.63 -31.81 -10.22
CA SER A 6 -13.20 -32.91 -11.07
C SER A 6 -14.00 -33.00 -12.37
N LEU A 7 -15.32 -32.72 -12.33
CA LEU A 7 -16.16 -32.62 -13.53
C LEU A 7 -15.76 -31.44 -14.43
N LEU A 8 -15.46 -30.28 -13.85
CA LEU A 8 -14.98 -29.11 -14.59
C LEU A 8 -13.60 -29.37 -15.21
N SER A 9 -12.70 -30.04 -14.46
CA SER A 9 -11.41 -30.50 -14.98
C SER A 9 -11.57 -31.46 -16.16
N ALA A 10 -12.51 -32.40 -16.09
CA ALA A 10 -12.77 -33.38 -17.13
C ALA A 10 -13.27 -32.77 -18.45
N ILE A 11 -13.88 -31.59 -18.42
CA ILE A 11 -14.28 -30.82 -19.62
C ILE A 11 -13.23 -29.80 -20.07
N GLY A 12 -12.02 -29.84 -19.49
CA GLY A 12 -10.89 -28.98 -19.85
C GLY A 12 -10.88 -27.62 -19.16
N MET A 13 -11.70 -27.39 -18.14
CA MET A 13 -11.62 -26.17 -17.33
C MET A 13 -10.51 -26.29 -16.29
N LYS A 14 -9.72 -25.21 -16.13
CA LYS A 14 -8.66 -25.14 -15.10
C LYS A 14 -9.31 -25.27 -13.70
N SER A 15 -8.88 -26.25 -12.91
CA SER A 15 -9.33 -26.48 -11.54
C SER A 15 -8.57 -25.65 -10.50
N GLU A 16 -7.46 -25.03 -10.91
CA GLU A 16 -6.61 -24.17 -10.10
C GLU A 16 -6.41 -22.84 -10.83
N VAL A 17 -6.25 -21.76 -10.05
CA VAL A 17 -5.91 -20.44 -10.58
C VAL A 17 -4.41 -20.41 -10.84
N ASP A 18 -4.02 -20.42 -12.11
CA ASP A 18 -2.62 -20.21 -12.50
C ASP A 18 -2.30 -18.71 -12.66
N ALA A 19 -1.02 -18.42 -12.90
CA ALA A 19 -0.52 -17.05 -13.03
C ALA A 19 -1.27 -16.23 -14.10
N GLU A 20 -1.59 -16.84 -15.24
CA GLU A 20 -2.32 -16.19 -16.33
C GLU A 20 -3.77 -15.88 -15.93
N ALA A 21 -4.48 -16.87 -15.38
CA ALA A 21 -5.84 -16.69 -14.89
C ALA A 21 -5.91 -15.65 -13.77
N PHE A 22 -4.90 -15.61 -12.89
CA PHE A 22 -4.81 -14.60 -11.84
C PHE A 22 -4.70 -13.19 -12.42
N VAL A 23 -3.79 -12.98 -13.38
CA VAL A 23 -3.60 -11.68 -14.05
C VAL A 23 -4.89 -11.22 -14.73
N GLU A 24 -5.59 -12.12 -15.42
CA GLU A 24 -6.87 -11.81 -16.05
C GLU A 24 -7.93 -11.40 -15.00
N CYS A 25 -8.00 -12.10 -13.87
CA CYS A 25 -8.88 -11.74 -12.76
C CYS A 25 -8.55 -10.37 -12.17
N ALA A 26 -7.26 -10.07 -11.99
CA ALA A 26 -6.79 -8.78 -11.47
C ALA A 26 -7.24 -7.61 -12.35
N HIS A 27 -7.05 -7.73 -13.68
CA HIS A 27 -7.51 -6.71 -14.61
C HIS A 27 -9.04 -6.57 -14.67
N LYS A 28 -9.79 -7.68 -14.52
CA LYS A 28 -11.25 -7.60 -14.42
C LYS A 28 -11.69 -6.84 -13.18
N VAL A 29 -11.06 -7.07 -12.03
CA VAL A 29 -11.36 -6.33 -10.79
C VAL A 29 -11.02 -4.84 -10.95
N GLU A 30 -9.86 -4.51 -11.53
CA GLU A 30 -9.48 -3.13 -11.82
C GLU A 30 -10.49 -2.44 -12.74
N ALA A 31 -10.89 -3.10 -13.84
CA ALA A 31 -11.87 -2.56 -14.78
C ALA A 31 -13.25 -2.34 -14.13
N LEU A 32 -13.69 -3.28 -13.28
CA LEU A 32 -14.92 -3.12 -12.50
C LEU A 32 -14.80 -1.95 -11.50
N GLY A 33 -13.67 -1.81 -10.83
CA GLY A 33 -13.41 -0.68 -9.93
C GLY A 33 -13.40 0.67 -10.64
N ALA A 34 -12.88 0.73 -11.87
CA ALA A 34 -12.93 1.94 -12.70
C ALA A 34 -14.36 2.33 -13.11
N GLN A 35 -15.26 1.36 -13.28
CA GLN A 35 -16.64 1.59 -13.70
C GLN A 35 -17.59 1.85 -12.53
N LEU A 36 -17.45 1.10 -11.44
CA LEU A 36 -18.39 1.05 -10.32
C LEU A 36 -17.84 1.70 -9.04
N GLY A 37 -16.60 2.18 -9.08
CA GLY A 37 -15.88 2.62 -7.89
C GLY A 37 -15.67 1.48 -6.90
N SER A 38 -15.55 1.83 -5.62
CA SER A 38 -15.29 0.88 -4.53
C SER A 38 -16.57 0.36 -3.88
N SER A 39 -17.53 -0.04 -4.72
CA SER A 39 -18.73 -0.74 -4.27
C SER A 39 -18.37 -2.00 -3.46
N ALA A 40 -19.27 -2.42 -2.57
CA ALA A 40 -19.03 -3.57 -1.70
C ALA A 40 -18.71 -4.87 -2.47
N ASP A 41 -19.33 -5.08 -3.64
CA ASP A 41 -19.04 -6.23 -4.52
C ASP A 41 -17.61 -6.18 -5.07
N VAL A 42 -17.18 -5.01 -5.58
CA VAL A 42 -15.83 -4.81 -6.11
C VAL A 42 -14.79 -5.04 -5.01
N VAL A 43 -14.99 -4.45 -3.83
CA VAL A 43 -14.08 -4.61 -2.68
C VAL A 43 -14.04 -6.06 -2.21
N SER A 44 -15.16 -6.78 -2.20
CA SER A 44 -15.21 -8.21 -1.85
C SER A 44 -14.41 -9.07 -2.82
N ARG A 45 -14.55 -8.85 -4.13
CA ARG A 45 -13.78 -9.57 -5.16
C ARG A 45 -12.28 -9.26 -5.07
N ALA A 46 -11.94 -8.00 -4.87
CA ALA A 46 -10.58 -7.55 -4.65
C ALA A 46 -9.97 -8.22 -3.40
N ALA A 47 -10.73 -8.34 -2.31
CA ALA A 47 -10.28 -9.00 -1.09
C ALA A 47 -10.02 -10.50 -1.29
N LEU A 48 -10.91 -11.20 -2.01
CA LEU A 48 -10.70 -12.61 -2.39
C LEU A 48 -9.43 -12.79 -3.23
N LEU A 49 -9.19 -11.88 -4.17
CA LEU A 49 -8.02 -11.96 -5.03
C LEU A 49 -6.72 -11.64 -4.28
N ALA A 50 -6.74 -10.66 -3.37
CA ALA A 50 -5.62 -10.33 -2.52
C ALA A 50 -5.28 -11.49 -1.55
N ASP A 51 -6.29 -12.10 -0.94
CA ASP A 51 -6.14 -13.28 -0.07
C ASP A 51 -5.57 -14.49 -0.82
N HIS A 52 -6.07 -14.73 -2.04
CA HIS A 52 -5.53 -15.79 -2.90
C HIS A 52 -4.06 -15.53 -3.26
N LEU A 53 -3.72 -14.29 -3.63
CA LEU A 53 -2.35 -13.91 -3.96
C LEU A 53 -1.42 -14.14 -2.77
N THR A 54 -1.73 -13.61 -1.59
CA THR A 54 -0.84 -13.75 -0.42
C THR A 54 -0.65 -15.21 -0.01
N SER A 55 -1.69 -16.03 -0.15
CA SER A 55 -1.65 -17.46 0.17
C SER A 55 -0.89 -18.30 -0.87
N HIS A 56 -0.89 -17.90 -2.14
CA HIS A 56 -0.33 -18.70 -3.25
C HIS A 56 0.78 -18.00 -4.03
N LEU A 57 1.35 -16.91 -3.49
CA LEU A 57 2.31 -16.06 -4.23
C LEU A 57 3.51 -16.85 -4.76
N SER A 58 4.08 -17.73 -3.93
CA SER A 58 5.23 -18.56 -4.34
C SER A 58 4.90 -19.49 -5.50
N GLN A 59 3.68 -20.03 -5.55
CA GLN A 59 3.22 -20.88 -6.65
C GLN A 59 2.99 -20.04 -7.92
N LEU A 60 2.33 -18.88 -7.78
CA LEU A 60 2.03 -17.97 -8.89
C LEU A 60 3.30 -17.37 -9.50
N MET A 61 4.34 -17.13 -8.70
CA MET A 61 5.64 -16.67 -9.18
C MET A 61 6.46 -17.77 -9.86
N GLY A 62 6.10 -19.03 -9.69
CA GLY A 62 6.84 -20.16 -10.24
C GLY A 62 8.22 -20.35 -9.61
N ASN A 63 8.95 -21.35 -10.11
CA ASN A 63 10.22 -21.79 -9.51
C ASN A 63 11.46 -21.05 -10.05
N ASP A 64 11.33 -20.33 -11.16
CA ASP A 64 12.45 -19.65 -11.81
C ASP A 64 12.30 -18.12 -11.77
N SER A 65 13.45 -17.44 -11.78
CA SER A 65 13.51 -15.98 -11.65
C SER A 65 12.89 -15.23 -12.82
N ALA A 66 12.86 -15.80 -14.03
CA ALA A 66 12.29 -15.14 -15.19
C ALA A 66 10.75 -15.12 -15.11
N THR A 67 10.15 -16.26 -14.80
CA THR A 67 8.70 -16.39 -14.59
C THR A 67 8.24 -15.52 -13.42
N ALA A 68 8.96 -15.56 -12.30
CA ALA A 68 8.67 -14.74 -11.12
C ALA A 68 8.66 -13.24 -11.46
N ARG A 69 9.66 -12.78 -12.21
CA ARG A 69 9.75 -11.37 -12.64
C ARG A 69 8.64 -11.00 -13.61
N ALA A 70 8.30 -11.88 -14.55
CA ALA A 70 7.24 -11.64 -15.52
C ALA A 70 5.88 -11.52 -14.84
N PHE A 71 5.55 -12.44 -13.93
CA PHE A 71 4.31 -12.39 -13.15
C PHE A 71 4.23 -11.15 -12.27
N ALA A 72 5.30 -10.86 -11.50
CA ALA A 72 5.32 -9.67 -10.66
C ALA A 72 5.15 -8.39 -11.49
N ALA A 73 5.82 -8.29 -12.64
CA ALA A 73 5.68 -7.16 -13.55
C ALA A 73 4.26 -7.01 -14.12
N SER A 74 3.55 -8.12 -14.38
CA SER A 74 2.19 -8.08 -14.93
C SER A 74 1.14 -7.63 -13.93
N ILE A 75 1.37 -7.78 -12.62
CA ILE A 75 0.40 -7.39 -11.58
C ILE A 75 0.81 -6.15 -10.78
N ARG A 76 2.08 -5.73 -10.87
CA ARG A 76 2.68 -4.67 -10.05
C ARG A 76 1.83 -3.40 -9.98
N ASP A 77 1.36 -2.94 -11.14
CA ASP A 77 0.65 -1.67 -11.30
C ASP A 77 -0.86 -1.86 -11.53
N VAL A 78 -1.37 -3.09 -11.36
CA VAL A 78 -2.80 -3.39 -11.50
C VAL A 78 -3.53 -3.05 -10.21
N ARG A 79 -4.56 -2.20 -10.29
CA ARG A 79 -5.31 -1.70 -9.12
C ARG A 79 -6.41 -2.66 -8.68
N PHE A 80 -6.02 -3.81 -8.13
CA PHE A 80 -6.96 -4.80 -7.59
C PHE A 80 -6.85 -5.00 -6.08
N VAL A 81 -5.89 -4.34 -5.40
CA VAL A 81 -5.66 -4.53 -3.97
C VAL A 81 -6.57 -3.60 -3.18
N PRO A 82 -7.44 -4.12 -2.28
CA PRO A 82 -8.25 -3.26 -1.46
C PRO A 82 -7.39 -2.54 -0.41
N ALA A 83 -7.67 -1.26 -0.24
CA ALA A 83 -6.97 -0.41 0.73
C ALA A 83 -7.90 0.68 1.26
N ALA A 84 -7.40 1.46 2.21
CA ALA A 84 -8.05 2.69 2.65
C ALA A 84 -7.41 3.88 1.93
N ALA A 85 -8.25 4.76 1.37
CA ALA A 85 -7.79 5.97 0.73
C ALA A 85 -7.02 6.86 1.73
N PRO A 86 -5.93 7.54 1.29
CA PRO A 86 -5.20 8.45 2.16
C PRO A 86 -6.07 9.65 2.53
N SER A 87 -6.08 10.00 3.81
CA SER A 87 -6.82 11.16 4.30
C SER A 87 -6.13 11.77 5.51
N ALA A 88 -5.94 13.09 5.48
CA ALA A 88 -5.46 13.86 6.62
C ALA A 88 -6.59 14.23 7.60
N ALA A 89 -7.85 13.96 7.26
CA ALA A 89 -8.96 14.16 8.19
C ALA A 89 -9.28 12.91 9.02
N LEU A 90 -8.69 11.76 8.67
CA LEU A 90 -9.03 10.47 9.24
C LEU A 90 -7.79 9.75 9.79
N PRO A 91 -7.94 8.90 10.81
CA PRO A 91 -6.87 8.02 11.27
C PRO A 91 -6.32 7.12 10.15
N PRO A 92 -5.08 6.61 10.29
CA PRO A 92 -4.53 5.58 9.42
C PRO A 92 -5.51 4.43 9.17
N ALA A 93 -5.60 3.99 7.92
CA ALA A 93 -6.40 2.84 7.48
C ALA A 93 -7.94 2.97 7.69
N THR A 94 -8.45 4.18 7.94
CA THR A 94 -9.90 4.44 8.12
C THR A 94 -10.55 5.28 7.00
N GLY A 95 -9.77 5.61 5.96
CA GLY A 95 -10.28 6.28 4.78
C GLY A 95 -11.33 5.47 4.01
N GLU A 96 -11.95 6.10 3.02
CA GLU A 96 -12.89 5.43 2.14
C GLU A 96 -12.24 4.19 1.50
N PRO A 97 -12.99 3.07 1.39
CA PRO A 97 -12.50 1.90 0.66
C PRO A 97 -12.10 2.30 -0.75
N THR A 98 -10.91 1.88 -1.19
CA THR A 98 -10.38 2.12 -2.53
C THR A 98 -9.66 0.88 -3.04
N LEU A 99 -9.41 0.83 -4.36
CA LEU A 99 -8.43 -0.09 -4.93
C LEU A 99 -7.11 0.64 -5.21
N CYS A 100 -5.99 0.06 -4.81
CA CYS A 100 -4.64 0.44 -5.21
C CYS A 100 -3.93 -0.72 -5.91
N SER A 101 -2.86 -0.41 -6.63
CA SER A 101 -1.84 -1.38 -6.99
C SER A 101 -0.81 -1.52 -5.88
N PHE A 102 -0.10 -2.64 -5.78
CA PHE A 102 0.93 -2.81 -4.75
C PHE A 102 1.99 -1.70 -4.79
N SER A 103 2.36 -1.20 -5.97
CA SER A 103 3.32 -0.11 -6.13
C SER A 103 2.83 1.24 -5.58
N GLU A 104 1.53 1.41 -5.42
CA GLU A 104 0.90 2.61 -4.87
C GLU A 104 0.64 2.55 -3.37
N CYS A 105 0.57 1.36 -2.78
CA CYS A 105 0.28 1.21 -1.36
C CYS A 105 1.58 1.34 -0.51
N ALA A 106 1.42 1.62 0.79
CA ALA A 106 2.46 1.50 1.81
C ALA A 106 2.09 0.42 2.82
N LEU A 107 3.09 -0.14 3.52
CA LEU A 107 2.84 -1.12 4.57
C LEU A 107 2.18 -0.46 5.78
N ALA A 108 1.38 -1.22 6.52
CA ALA A 108 0.78 -0.77 7.78
C ALA A 108 1.84 -0.31 8.81
N ASP A 109 3.05 -0.87 8.78
CA ASP A 109 4.12 -0.50 9.70
C ASP A 109 4.78 0.84 9.32
N ASP A 110 4.63 1.28 8.07
CA ASP A 110 5.05 2.61 7.61
C ASP A 110 3.95 3.66 7.82
N ALA A 111 2.82 3.31 8.46
CA ALA A 111 1.64 4.16 8.54
C ALA A 111 1.98 5.59 9.00
N HIS A 112 2.70 5.74 10.13
CA HIS A 112 3.02 7.03 10.75
C HIS A 112 3.86 7.99 9.88
N ILE A 113 4.43 7.52 8.77
CA ILE A 113 5.22 8.36 7.88
C ILE A 113 4.54 8.65 6.55
N VAL A 114 3.38 8.04 6.23
CA VAL A 114 2.72 8.20 4.92
C VAL A 114 1.19 8.11 4.87
N TRP A 115 0.46 7.85 5.98
CA TRP A 115 -0.98 7.51 5.90
C TRP A 115 -1.86 8.61 5.26
N THR A 116 -1.46 9.87 5.32
CA THR A 116 -2.22 10.98 4.71
C THR A 116 -1.88 11.19 3.24
N SER A 117 -0.87 10.52 2.69
CA SER A 117 -0.41 10.69 1.30
C SER A 117 -0.45 9.41 0.48
N THR A 118 -0.52 8.24 1.13
CA THR A 118 -0.41 6.94 0.50
C THR A 118 -1.44 5.98 1.06
N ALA A 119 -2.09 5.19 0.20
CA ALA A 119 -3.03 4.17 0.64
C ALA A 119 -2.29 3.11 1.48
N LEU A 120 -2.92 2.66 2.57
CA LEU A 120 -2.31 1.66 3.45
C LEU A 120 -2.81 0.27 3.11
N LEU A 121 -1.86 -0.63 2.89
CA LEU A 121 -2.10 -2.06 2.72
C LEU A 121 -2.43 -2.67 4.08
N LYS A 122 -3.53 -3.44 4.14
CA LYS A 122 -3.88 -4.20 5.35
C LYS A 122 -2.91 -5.34 5.58
N ARG A 123 -2.68 -5.70 6.85
CA ARG A 123 -1.68 -6.71 7.25
C ARG A 123 -1.97 -8.09 6.66
N GLU A 124 -3.23 -8.47 6.55
CA GLU A 124 -3.67 -9.74 5.96
C GLU A 124 -3.34 -9.86 4.46
N TRP A 125 -3.14 -8.74 3.77
CA TRP A 125 -2.82 -8.70 2.34
C TRP A 125 -1.38 -8.27 2.07
N THR A 126 -0.54 -8.17 3.10
CA THR A 126 0.89 -7.91 2.95
C THR A 126 1.59 -9.14 2.37
N PRO A 127 2.22 -9.04 1.18
CA PRO A 127 3.00 -10.14 0.62
C PRO A 127 4.20 -10.51 1.52
N PRO A 128 4.70 -11.75 1.44
CA PRO A 128 5.96 -12.12 2.09
C PRO A 128 7.10 -11.15 1.72
N ALA A 129 7.96 -10.81 2.69
CA ALA A 129 8.97 -9.76 2.57
C ALA A 129 9.87 -9.89 1.33
N GLN A 130 10.24 -11.12 0.96
CA GLN A 130 11.08 -11.43 -0.20
C GLN A 130 10.45 -11.04 -1.55
N HIS A 131 9.14 -10.83 -1.62
CA HIS A 131 8.40 -10.50 -2.84
C HIS A 131 7.96 -9.03 -2.93
N LEU A 132 8.06 -8.26 -1.83
CA LEU A 132 7.61 -6.87 -1.77
C LEU A 132 8.22 -6.00 -2.87
N ALA A 133 9.55 -6.08 -3.04
CA ALA A 133 10.27 -5.30 -4.05
C ALA A 133 9.86 -5.68 -5.49
N ALA A 134 9.57 -6.96 -5.74
CA ALA A 134 9.12 -7.41 -7.05
C ALA A 134 7.73 -6.87 -7.40
N LEU A 135 6.85 -6.77 -6.38
CA LEU A 135 5.51 -6.18 -6.49
C LEU A 135 5.52 -4.65 -6.42
N GLY A 136 6.70 -4.02 -6.31
CA GLY A 136 6.85 -2.56 -6.26
C GLY A 136 6.47 -1.93 -4.91
N VAL A 137 6.20 -2.72 -3.87
CA VAL A 137 5.99 -2.19 -2.51
C VAL A 137 7.32 -1.71 -1.96
N LEU A 138 7.41 -0.40 -1.68
CA LEU A 138 8.61 0.22 -1.14
C LEU A 138 8.44 0.45 0.36
N SER A 139 9.21 -0.29 1.15
CA SER A 139 9.33 -0.09 2.59
C SER A 139 10.81 0.05 2.97
N PRO A 140 11.22 1.19 3.57
CA PRO A 140 10.37 2.33 3.87
C PRO A 140 10.00 3.13 2.58
N PRO A 141 8.98 4.00 2.62
CA PRO A 141 8.46 4.71 1.45
C PRO A 141 9.44 5.74 0.86
N PRO A 142 9.24 6.18 -0.40
CA PRO A 142 9.99 7.30 -0.98
C PRO A 142 9.87 8.58 -0.15
N ALA A 143 10.95 9.36 -0.10
CA ALA A 143 11.01 10.60 0.70
C ALA A 143 9.97 11.64 0.26
N GLU A 144 9.59 11.62 -1.02
CA GLU A 144 8.55 12.45 -1.60
C GLU A 144 7.16 12.14 -1.02
N ARG A 145 6.86 10.87 -0.75
CA ARG A 145 5.59 10.46 -0.11
C ARG A 145 5.57 10.91 1.35
N VAL A 146 6.71 10.83 2.05
CA VAL A 146 6.87 11.34 3.42
C VAL A 146 6.74 12.86 3.44
N LEU A 147 7.33 13.59 2.49
CA LEU A 147 7.16 15.04 2.38
C LEU A 147 5.70 15.43 2.13
N ALA A 148 5.00 14.73 1.24
CA ALA A 148 3.57 14.96 1.01
C ALA A 148 2.76 14.72 2.29
N HIS A 149 3.10 13.66 3.04
CA HIS A 149 2.49 13.37 4.34
C HIS A 149 2.69 14.51 5.34
N VAL A 150 3.93 14.98 5.51
CA VAL A 150 4.27 16.09 6.40
C VAL A 150 3.55 17.39 6.00
N ARG A 151 3.44 17.68 4.69
CA ARG A 151 2.67 18.84 4.20
C ARG A 151 1.19 18.76 4.57
N ASN A 152 0.60 17.58 4.44
CA ASN A 152 -0.80 17.37 4.79
C ASN A 152 -1.03 17.52 6.30
N LEU A 153 -0.07 17.06 7.13
CA LEU A 153 -0.13 17.23 8.58
C LEU A 153 0.09 18.68 9.03
N ALA A 154 0.98 19.41 8.35
CA ALA A 154 1.27 20.81 8.65
C ALA A 154 0.08 21.76 8.39
N ALA A 155 -1.00 21.27 7.77
CA ALA A 155 -2.25 22.00 7.64
C ALA A 155 -3.06 22.05 8.95
N TYR A 156 -2.75 21.20 9.94
CA TYR A 156 -3.44 21.12 11.22
C TYR A 156 -2.62 21.79 12.31
N SER A 157 -3.29 22.54 13.19
CA SER A 157 -2.68 23.01 14.43
C SER A 157 -2.38 21.83 15.35
N LEU A 158 -1.24 21.86 16.05
CA LEU A 158 -0.92 20.85 17.06
C LEU A 158 -1.94 20.82 18.22
N ASP A 159 -2.56 21.98 18.52
CA ASP A 159 -3.61 22.09 19.54
C ASP A 159 -4.93 21.44 19.10
N GLU A 160 -5.13 21.27 17.80
CA GLU A 160 -6.33 20.70 17.19
C GLU A 160 -6.06 19.31 16.59
N TRP A 161 -5.03 18.63 17.09
CA TRP A 161 -4.62 17.33 16.58
C TRP A 161 -5.75 16.29 16.66
N PRO A 162 -6.30 15.84 15.52
CA PRO A 162 -7.56 15.08 15.52
C PRO A 162 -7.40 13.61 15.90
N TRP A 163 -6.16 13.10 16.02
CA TRP A 163 -5.89 11.66 16.15
C TRP A 163 -5.33 11.30 17.53
N VAL A 164 -6.20 10.93 18.47
CA VAL A 164 -5.84 10.61 19.86
C VAL A 164 -4.82 9.47 19.96
N GLU A 165 -4.97 8.43 19.15
CA GLU A 165 -4.08 7.25 19.16
C GLU A 165 -2.75 7.47 18.40
N HIS A 166 -2.63 8.57 17.66
CA HIS A 166 -1.47 8.88 16.81
C HIS A 166 -0.88 10.22 17.21
N THR A 167 -0.39 10.33 18.44
CA THR A 167 0.06 11.61 19.02
C THR A 167 1.10 12.32 18.15
N PRO A 168 1.17 13.67 18.16
CA PRO A 168 2.17 14.40 17.39
C PRO A 168 3.60 13.92 17.66
N PRO A 169 4.06 13.67 18.91
CA PRO A 169 5.40 13.15 19.16
C PRO A 169 5.66 11.77 18.53
N ALA A 170 4.66 10.89 18.48
CA ALA A 170 4.82 9.57 17.84
C ALA A 170 4.99 9.72 16.33
N VAL A 171 4.11 10.51 15.70
CA VAL A 171 4.09 10.71 14.25
C VAL A 171 5.32 11.49 13.77
N TYR A 172 5.56 12.67 14.32
CA TYR A 172 6.72 13.48 13.94
C TYR A 172 8.03 12.82 14.37
N GLY A 173 8.04 12.06 15.47
CA GLY A 173 9.18 11.25 15.86
C GLY A 173 9.50 10.16 14.83
N ALA A 174 8.49 9.46 14.31
CA ALA A 174 8.68 8.47 13.25
C ALA A 174 9.18 9.11 11.94
N VAL A 175 8.61 10.26 11.55
CA VAL A 175 9.09 11.03 10.39
C VAL A 175 10.55 11.44 10.57
N TRP A 176 10.92 11.95 11.74
CA TRP A 176 12.29 12.35 12.04
C TRP A 176 13.25 11.17 11.99
N GLN A 177 12.90 10.05 12.62
CA GLN A 177 13.71 8.82 12.58
C GLN A 177 13.92 8.33 11.14
N PHE A 178 12.89 8.39 10.30
CA PHE A 178 13.01 8.07 8.88
C PHE A 178 13.99 8.99 8.15
N LEU A 179 13.89 10.32 8.36
CA LEU A 179 14.73 11.30 7.69
C LEU A 179 16.18 11.22 8.15
N ASP A 180 16.42 11.08 9.47
CA ASP A 180 17.75 10.98 10.07
C ASP A 180 18.48 9.72 9.59
N ALA A 181 17.82 8.56 9.67
CA ALA A 181 18.37 7.29 9.19
C ALA A 181 18.69 7.28 7.68
N ARG A 182 18.10 8.19 6.90
CA ARG A 182 18.22 8.24 5.44
C ARG A 182 18.74 9.57 4.92
N ALA A 183 19.37 10.40 5.77
CA ALA A 183 19.71 11.79 5.42
C ALA A 183 20.49 11.93 4.10
N ALA A 184 21.41 10.98 3.81
CA ALA A 184 22.21 10.94 2.59
C ALA A 184 21.43 10.57 1.31
N HIS A 185 20.26 9.92 1.46
CA HIS A 185 19.42 9.46 0.35
C HIS A 185 18.19 10.33 0.15
N VAL A 186 17.94 11.30 1.04
CA VAL A 186 16.85 12.27 0.89
C VAL A 186 17.26 13.29 -0.18
N PRO A 187 16.47 13.44 -1.27
CA PRO A 187 16.80 14.37 -2.34
C PRO A 187 16.92 15.83 -1.85
N PRO A 188 17.82 16.65 -2.42
CA PRO A 188 18.02 18.03 -1.98
C PRO A 188 16.75 18.89 -2.00
N HIS A 189 15.85 18.64 -2.96
CA HIS A 189 14.58 19.35 -3.06
C HIS A 189 13.61 19.00 -1.92
N VAL A 190 13.68 17.78 -1.38
CA VAL A 190 12.89 17.36 -0.20
C VAL A 190 13.42 18.07 1.04
N HIS A 191 14.74 18.10 1.25
CA HIS A 191 15.37 18.87 2.31
C HIS A 191 14.98 20.35 2.27
N ALA A 192 15.09 20.98 1.09
CA ALA A 192 14.73 22.38 0.89
C ALA A 192 13.23 22.65 1.14
N ALA A 193 12.36 21.68 0.84
CA ALA A 193 10.94 21.79 1.11
C ALA A 193 10.64 21.66 2.62
N LEU A 194 11.22 20.66 3.29
CA LEU A 194 11.05 20.44 4.73
C LEU A 194 11.50 21.65 5.55
N ALA A 195 12.61 22.29 5.15
CA ALA A 195 13.12 23.50 5.81
C ALA A 195 12.19 24.73 5.71
N ARG A 196 11.16 24.69 4.86
CA ARG A 196 10.17 25.77 4.68
C ARG A 196 8.81 25.47 5.29
N LEU A 197 8.59 24.25 5.75
CA LEU A 197 7.31 23.88 6.38
C LEU A 197 7.31 24.37 7.83
N PRO A 198 6.17 24.80 8.38
CA PRO A 198 6.06 25.12 9.79
C PRO A 198 6.01 23.81 10.61
N LEU A 199 7.10 23.43 11.31
CA LEU A 199 7.15 22.20 12.14
C LEU A 199 7.79 22.50 13.51
N VAL A 200 7.49 21.77 14.61
CA VAL A 200 7.53 22.11 16.07
C VAL A 200 7.21 21.05 17.16
N PRO A 201 7.74 19.79 17.27
CA PRO A 201 7.63 18.94 18.49
C PRO A 201 8.89 18.76 19.41
N CYS A 202 9.09 19.48 20.53
CA CYS A 202 10.26 19.29 21.46
C CYS A 202 9.94 18.60 22.79
N GLY A 203 10.56 17.50 23.27
CA GLY A 203 11.65 16.67 22.77
C GLY A 203 11.18 15.35 22.14
N GLY A 204 11.11 15.40 20.80
CA GLY A 204 11.07 14.27 19.85
C GLY A 204 11.03 14.77 18.38
N MET A 205 11.78 15.83 18.04
CA MET A 205 11.43 16.95 17.14
C MET A 205 11.53 16.88 15.61
N ALA A 206 10.68 17.65 14.92
CA ALA A 206 10.92 18.39 13.67
C ALA A 206 10.74 19.93 13.86
N VAL A 207 11.65 20.85 13.47
CA VAL A 207 11.51 22.34 13.63
C VAL A 207 11.75 23.05 12.29
N PRO A 208 10.84 23.90 11.76
CA PRO A 208 10.93 25.37 11.94
C PRO A 208 9.55 26.05 11.99
N PRO A 209 8.99 26.39 13.17
CA PRO A 209 9.27 27.71 13.74
C PRO A 209 9.68 27.72 15.22
#